data_AF-A0A3D4XJI1-F1
#
_entry.id   AF-A0A3D4XJI1-F1
#
_cell.length_a   1.000
_cell.length_b   1.000
_cell.length_c   1.000
_cell.angle_alpha   90.00
_cell.angle_beta   90.00
_cell.angle_gamma   90.00
#
_symmetry.space_group_name_H-M   'P 1'
#
loop_
_entity.id
_entity.type
_entity.pdbx_description
1 polymer ?
#
loop_
_entity_poly.entity_id
_entity_poly.type
_entity_poly.pdbx_seq_one_letter_code
_entity_poly.pdbx_strand_id
1 'polypeptide(L)'
;MLCRTYCGACLGIEAITVTVEVDVSQGISFYLVGLPDSAVRESQQRITTALLTIGAKMPGKRIVVNLAPADFKKEGSSFDLAIAIGILAASGQYEFPSLSSYLILGELALDGSLRPVPGALPLAIHAAKEMFKGIILPVESALEACDISEIEVYGVTGLSEVISVLLEEGSVSPLKPVTYIDTRTLEERRIPDFSQIRGQEHVKRGLEIAASGSHNILMCGVPGSGKSLMAKALAGILPPLEREESIETSMIYSVAGRFANNGKSAGLMHERAFRAPHHSTSVVAVTGGGAKALPGELSLAHNGVLYLDELPEFSRELLELLRQPLEDKVINISRSKYKVSYPCNFMLVASMNPCPCGYYGQPGDKCQCMPYKVQRYRSKISGPLLDRIDIHLDVSPVPGDLLMSATSSESSVDIAARVRRARAVQFKRFANSKRTNSSMTLPEIKEHCHLGSAEKSLLATAVKRLDLSARAYHRILKLSRTIADLDGRKNISVSHIAEAIQYRGL
;
A
#
# COMPACT_ATOMS: atom_id res chain seq x y z
N MET A 1 -8.26 -25.47 -36.65
CA MET A 1 -6.92 -25.77 -36.10
C MET A 1 -6.86 -25.08 -34.76
N LEU A 2 -6.61 -25.85 -33.71
CA LEU A 2 -6.62 -25.36 -32.34
C LEU A 2 -5.25 -24.79 -32.00
N CYS A 3 -5.21 -23.53 -31.57
CA CYS A 3 -4.05 -22.87 -31.00
C CYS A 3 -4.32 -22.54 -29.52
N ARG A 4 -3.27 -22.59 -28.70
CA ARG A 4 -3.32 -22.18 -27.29
C ARG A 4 -2.34 -21.04 -27.06
N THR A 5 -2.83 -19.96 -26.47
CA THR A 5 -2.04 -18.85 -25.95
C THR A 5 -2.36 -18.63 -24.48
N TYR A 6 -1.48 -17.94 -23.76
CA TYR A 6 -1.67 -17.67 -22.34
C TYR A 6 -1.74 -16.16 -22.10
N CYS A 7 -2.73 -15.77 -21.31
CA CYS A 7 -2.93 -14.42 -20.78
C CYS A 7 -3.04 -14.54 -19.25
N GLY A 8 -3.15 -13.42 -18.54
CA GLY A 8 -3.45 -13.45 -17.11
C GLY A 8 -4.55 -12.47 -16.71
N ALA A 9 -5.12 -12.73 -15.54
CA ALA A 9 -6.12 -11.86 -14.92
C ALA A 9 -5.76 -11.64 -13.45
N CYS A 10 -6.13 -10.48 -12.91
CA CYS A 10 -5.98 -10.18 -11.48
C CYS A 10 -7.32 -10.39 -10.75
N LEU A 11 -7.29 -11.20 -9.69
CA LEU A 11 -8.36 -11.30 -8.69
C LEU A 11 -7.88 -10.60 -7.42
N GLY A 12 -8.10 -9.29 -7.35
CA GLY A 12 -7.45 -8.46 -6.34
C GLY A 12 -5.94 -8.35 -6.62
N ILE A 13 -5.09 -8.62 -5.62
CA ILE A 13 -3.62 -8.67 -5.82
C ILE A 13 -3.10 -10.03 -6.29
N GLU A 14 -3.94 -11.07 -6.27
CA GLU A 14 -3.57 -12.38 -6.79
C GLU A 14 -3.76 -12.40 -8.30
N ALA A 15 -2.79 -12.97 -9.01
CA ALA A 15 -2.87 -13.17 -10.44
C ALA A 15 -3.13 -14.65 -10.75
N ILE A 16 -3.84 -14.88 -11.84
CA ILE A 16 -4.18 -16.22 -12.32
C ILE A 16 -3.94 -16.31 -13.83
N THR A 17 -3.45 -17.46 -14.27
CA THR A 17 -3.26 -17.74 -15.70
C THR A 17 -4.61 -18.00 -16.35
N VAL A 18 -4.84 -17.36 -17.49
CA VAL A 18 -5.99 -17.58 -18.37
C VAL A 18 -5.50 -18.21 -19.66
N THR A 19 -5.91 -19.45 -19.92
CA THR A 19 -5.66 -20.10 -21.19
C THR A 19 -6.65 -19.58 -22.23
N VAL A 20 -6.12 -19.06 -23.32
CA VAL A 20 -6.88 -18.61 -24.48
C VAL A 20 -6.74 -19.66 -25.57
N GLU A 21 -7.80 -20.41 -25.80
CA GLU A 21 -7.84 -21.41 -26.87
C GLU A 21 -8.59 -20.84 -28.07
N VAL A 22 -7.95 -20.86 -29.23
CA VAL A 22 -8.52 -20.34 -30.47
C VAL A 22 -8.60 -21.48 -31.48
N ASP A 23 -9.82 -21.80 -31.93
CA ASP A 23 -10.02 -22.69 -33.08
C ASP A 23 -10.53 -21.89 -34.28
N VAL A 24 -9.89 -22.11 -35.42
CA VAL A 24 -10.33 -21.61 -36.72
C VAL A 24 -10.78 -22.77 -37.59
N SER A 25 -12.06 -22.78 -37.96
CA SER A 25 -12.74 -23.84 -38.74
C SER A 25 -13.63 -23.25 -39.86
N GLN A 26 -14.26 -24.09 -40.67
CA GLN A 26 -15.12 -23.61 -41.78
C GLN A 26 -16.38 -22.89 -41.25
N GLY A 27 -16.81 -21.81 -41.93
CA GLY A 27 -17.96 -20.98 -41.55
C GLY A 27 -17.60 -19.48 -41.50
N ILE A 28 -18.46 -18.63 -40.93
CA ILE A 28 -18.26 -17.15 -40.88
C ILE A 28 -18.67 -16.50 -39.54
N SER A 29 -18.56 -17.22 -38.43
CA SER A 29 -19.04 -16.76 -37.12
C SER A 29 -17.91 -16.60 -36.11
N PHE A 30 -18.02 -15.58 -35.25
CA PHE A 30 -17.11 -15.36 -34.12
C PHE A 30 -17.82 -15.70 -32.81
N TYR A 31 -17.26 -16.64 -32.04
CA TYR A 31 -17.79 -17.04 -30.74
C TYR A 31 -16.75 -16.82 -29.66
N LEU A 32 -17.15 -16.18 -28.57
CA LEU A 32 -16.33 -15.96 -27.38
C LEU A 32 -17.01 -16.60 -26.17
N VAL A 33 -16.37 -17.61 -25.58
CA VAL A 33 -16.89 -18.39 -24.44
C VAL A 33 -15.93 -18.33 -23.24
N GLY A 34 -16.44 -18.61 -22.04
CA GLY A 34 -15.64 -18.51 -20.79
C GLY A 34 -15.97 -17.32 -19.89
N LEU A 35 -17.24 -16.87 -19.87
CA LEU A 35 -17.74 -15.73 -19.10
C LEU A 35 -17.06 -14.36 -19.38
N PRO A 36 -16.98 -13.92 -20.64
CA PRO A 36 -16.50 -12.58 -20.99
C PRO A 36 -17.51 -11.49 -20.57
N ASP A 37 -16.99 -10.35 -20.09
CA ASP A 37 -17.78 -9.13 -19.95
C ASP A 37 -18.05 -8.44 -21.31
N SER A 38 -18.70 -7.28 -21.30
CA SER A 38 -18.99 -6.53 -22.53
C SER A 38 -17.72 -6.03 -23.23
N ALA A 39 -16.70 -5.62 -22.48
CA ALA A 39 -15.46 -5.10 -23.03
C ALA A 39 -14.67 -6.18 -23.80
N VAL A 40 -14.65 -7.42 -23.29
CA VAL A 40 -14.05 -8.57 -24.01
C VAL A 40 -14.89 -8.97 -25.23
N ARG A 41 -16.22 -8.78 -25.20
CA ARG A 41 -17.06 -9.08 -26.38
C ARG A 41 -16.81 -8.10 -27.53
N GLU A 42 -16.49 -6.85 -27.22
CA GLU A 42 -16.11 -5.82 -28.21
C GLU A 42 -14.72 -6.07 -28.81
N SER A 43 -13.90 -6.96 -28.23
CA SER A 43 -12.56 -7.28 -28.71
C SER A 43 -12.53 -7.72 -30.17
N GLN A 44 -13.60 -8.36 -30.69
CA GLN A 44 -13.67 -8.77 -32.09
C GLN A 44 -13.43 -7.58 -33.05
N GLN A 45 -14.05 -6.43 -32.79
CA GLN A 45 -13.92 -5.25 -33.65
C GLN A 45 -12.50 -4.68 -33.55
N ARG A 46 -11.96 -4.55 -32.33
CA ARG A 46 -10.61 -4.02 -32.09
C ARG A 46 -9.53 -4.90 -32.71
N ILE A 47 -9.63 -6.21 -32.54
CA ILE A 47 -8.71 -7.19 -33.14
C ILE A 47 -8.78 -7.13 -34.66
N THR A 48 -9.99 -7.06 -35.24
CA THR A 48 -10.16 -7.00 -36.70
C THR A 48 -9.45 -5.78 -37.28
N THR A 49 -9.65 -4.60 -36.70
CA THR A 49 -9.00 -3.37 -37.18
C THR A 49 -7.49 -3.42 -36.97
N ALA A 50 -7.02 -3.86 -35.80
CA ALA A 50 -5.60 -3.96 -35.50
C ALA A 50 -4.85 -4.91 -36.45
N LEU A 51 -5.44 -6.06 -36.80
CA LEU A 51 -4.88 -6.99 -37.77
C LEU A 51 -4.74 -6.35 -39.16
N LEU A 52 -5.74 -5.61 -39.61
CA LEU A 52 -5.70 -4.92 -40.90
C LEU A 52 -4.60 -3.87 -40.96
N THR A 53 -4.38 -3.13 -39.87
CA THR A 53 -3.35 -2.08 -39.80
C THR A 53 -1.94 -2.64 -40.00
N ILE A 54 -1.66 -3.86 -39.53
CA ILE A 54 -0.35 -4.51 -39.69
C ILE A 54 -0.24 -5.33 -40.98
N GLY A 55 -1.22 -5.24 -41.89
CA GLY A 55 -1.25 -6.00 -43.14
C GLY A 55 -1.63 -7.48 -43.00
N ALA A 56 -1.98 -7.92 -41.78
CA ALA A 56 -2.53 -9.25 -41.55
C ALA A 56 -4.02 -9.31 -41.92
N LYS A 57 -4.58 -10.51 -41.99
CA LYS A 57 -5.98 -10.72 -42.38
C LYS A 57 -6.77 -11.36 -41.26
N MET A 58 -7.99 -10.88 -41.05
CA MET A 58 -8.98 -11.65 -40.30
C MET A 58 -9.38 -12.86 -41.15
N PRO A 59 -9.20 -14.11 -40.67
CA PRO A 59 -9.59 -15.27 -41.44
C PRO A 59 -11.12 -15.24 -41.55
N GLY A 60 -11.67 -15.05 -42.75
CA GLY A 60 -13.11 -15.08 -43.05
C GLY A 60 -13.70 -16.48 -42.87
N LYS A 61 -13.49 -17.04 -41.68
CA LYS A 61 -13.73 -18.41 -41.24
C LYS A 61 -14.50 -18.36 -39.92
N ARG A 62 -14.97 -19.50 -39.44
CA ARG A 62 -15.53 -19.60 -38.08
C ARG A 62 -14.38 -19.56 -37.09
N ILE A 63 -14.48 -18.67 -36.09
CA ILE A 63 -13.50 -18.51 -35.02
C ILE A 63 -14.22 -18.76 -33.70
N VAL A 64 -13.67 -19.68 -32.90
CA VAL A 64 -14.13 -19.95 -31.53
C VAL A 64 -12.98 -19.65 -30.58
N VAL A 65 -13.21 -18.72 -29.66
CA VAL A 65 -12.26 -18.32 -28.62
C VAL A 65 -12.82 -18.76 -27.27
N ASN A 66 -12.08 -19.60 -26.56
CA ASN A 66 -12.41 -20.07 -25.22
C ASN A 66 -11.42 -19.50 -24.18
N LEU A 67 -11.95 -18.90 -23.11
CA LEU A 67 -11.17 -18.35 -21.99
C LEU A 67 -11.33 -19.22 -20.74
N ALA A 68 -10.33 -20.03 -20.42
CA ALA A 68 -10.32 -20.93 -19.27
C ALA A 68 -9.44 -20.39 -18.12
N PRO A 69 -9.76 -20.63 -16.84
CA PRO A 69 -10.87 -21.45 -16.30
C PRO A 69 -12.19 -20.67 -16.20
N ALA A 70 -13.35 -21.32 -16.34
CA ALA A 70 -14.67 -20.67 -16.39
C ALA A 70 -15.25 -20.25 -15.02
N ASP A 71 -14.49 -20.40 -13.93
CA ASP A 71 -14.99 -20.24 -12.55
C ASP A 71 -15.10 -18.77 -12.12
N PHE A 72 -14.50 -17.87 -12.88
CA PHE A 72 -14.56 -16.43 -12.66
C PHE A 72 -14.81 -15.68 -13.97
N LYS A 73 -15.34 -14.47 -13.83
CA LYS A 73 -15.67 -13.58 -14.94
C LYS A 73 -14.41 -12.87 -15.45
N LYS A 74 -14.18 -12.88 -16.76
CA LYS A 74 -13.04 -12.17 -17.38
C LYS A 74 -13.50 -10.75 -17.67
N GLU A 75 -12.94 -9.82 -16.93
CA GLU A 75 -13.29 -8.41 -17.03
C GLU A 75 -12.16 -7.60 -17.67
N GLY A 76 -12.54 -6.64 -18.52
CA GLY A 76 -11.59 -5.77 -19.22
C GLY A 76 -11.07 -6.31 -20.54
N SER A 77 -10.18 -5.53 -21.15
CA SER A 77 -9.71 -5.64 -22.54
C SER A 77 -8.28 -6.20 -22.65
N SER A 78 -7.68 -6.62 -21.54
CA SER A 78 -6.28 -7.10 -21.50
C SER A 78 -6.04 -8.38 -22.31
N PHE A 79 -7.10 -9.10 -22.70
CA PHE A 79 -7.05 -10.34 -23.47
C PHE A 79 -6.92 -10.12 -24.98
N ASP A 80 -7.16 -8.89 -25.48
CA ASP A 80 -7.23 -8.59 -26.91
C ASP A 80 -5.99 -9.08 -27.65
N LEU A 81 -4.81 -8.81 -27.09
CA LEU A 81 -3.53 -9.18 -27.69
C LEU A 81 -3.33 -10.71 -27.79
N ALA A 82 -3.60 -11.45 -26.70
CA ALA A 82 -3.46 -12.91 -26.69
C ALA A 82 -4.42 -13.60 -27.67
N ILE A 83 -5.64 -13.05 -27.80
CA ILE A 83 -6.64 -13.55 -28.75
C ILE A 83 -6.18 -13.26 -30.20
N ALA A 84 -5.69 -12.06 -30.50
CA ALA A 84 -5.20 -11.69 -31.82
C ALA A 84 -4.05 -12.62 -32.29
N ILE A 85 -3.07 -12.86 -31.42
CA ILE A 85 -1.96 -13.79 -31.69
C ILE A 85 -2.48 -15.22 -31.88
N GLY A 86 -3.43 -15.66 -31.05
CA GLY A 86 -4.06 -16.97 -31.19
C GLY A 86 -4.77 -17.14 -32.54
N ILE A 87 -5.44 -16.10 -33.05
CA ILE A 87 -6.08 -16.11 -34.38
C ILE A 87 -5.04 -16.19 -35.50
N LEU A 88 -3.95 -15.43 -35.41
CA LEU A 88 -2.86 -15.47 -36.40
C LEU A 88 -2.24 -16.87 -36.51
N ALA A 89 -1.98 -17.49 -35.36
CA ALA A 89 -1.44 -18.86 -35.29
C ALA A 89 -2.45 -19.90 -35.79
N ALA A 90 -3.69 -19.89 -35.28
CA ALA A 90 -4.73 -20.85 -35.64
C ALA A 90 -5.17 -20.76 -37.11
N SER A 91 -5.00 -19.59 -37.74
CA SER A 91 -5.28 -19.39 -39.16
C SER A 91 -4.13 -19.81 -40.09
N GLY A 92 -2.97 -20.17 -39.54
CA GLY A 92 -1.78 -20.54 -40.29
C GLY A 92 -1.09 -19.37 -40.99
N GLN A 93 -1.35 -18.12 -40.58
CA GLN A 93 -0.66 -16.94 -41.10
C GLN A 93 0.76 -16.82 -40.57
N TYR A 94 0.96 -17.25 -39.31
CA TYR A 94 2.25 -17.28 -38.64
C TYR A 94 2.40 -18.58 -37.86
N GLU A 95 3.64 -19.07 -37.78
CA GLU A 95 4.02 -20.17 -36.90
C GLU A 95 4.91 -19.61 -35.80
N PHE A 96 4.47 -19.73 -34.55
CA PHE A 96 5.16 -19.16 -33.38
C PHE A 96 5.71 -20.30 -32.51
N PRO A 97 7.01 -20.64 -32.62
CA PRO A 97 7.58 -21.79 -31.93
C PRO A 97 7.48 -21.70 -30.41
N SER A 98 7.65 -20.48 -29.87
CA SER A 98 7.75 -20.22 -28.43
C SER A 98 6.45 -19.70 -27.80
N LEU A 99 5.31 -19.76 -28.51
CA LEU A 99 4.06 -19.13 -28.08
C LEU A 99 3.55 -19.57 -26.71
N SER A 100 3.72 -20.85 -26.37
CA SER A 100 3.33 -21.42 -25.08
C SER A 100 4.22 -21.00 -23.92
N SER A 101 5.39 -20.41 -24.21
CA SER A 101 6.39 -20.00 -23.22
C SER A 101 6.20 -18.57 -22.72
N TYR A 102 5.26 -17.82 -23.30
CA TYR A 102 5.01 -16.42 -22.96
C TYR A 102 3.61 -16.20 -22.40
N LEU A 103 3.52 -15.29 -21.42
CA LEU A 103 2.27 -14.71 -20.98
C LEU A 103 2.05 -13.38 -21.74
N ILE A 104 0.94 -13.23 -22.45
CA ILE A 104 0.71 -12.11 -23.38
C ILE A 104 -0.49 -11.31 -22.92
N LEU A 105 -0.33 -10.01 -22.67
CA LEU A 105 -1.42 -9.12 -22.30
C LEU A 105 -1.32 -7.76 -23.00
N GLY A 106 -2.46 -7.16 -23.28
CA GLY A 106 -2.55 -5.83 -23.86
C GLY A 106 -3.95 -5.52 -24.40
N GLU A 107 -4.41 -4.30 -24.19
CA GLU A 107 -5.61 -3.79 -24.86
C GLU A 107 -5.22 -3.23 -26.22
N LEU A 108 -5.84 -3.75 -27.29
CA LEU A 108 -5.63 -3.24 -28.64
C LEU A 108 -6.55 -2.05 -28.90
N ALA A 109 -5.98 -0.92 -29.33
CA ALA A 109 -6.74 0.19 -29.88
C ALA A 109 -7.05 -0.05 -31.38
N LEU A 110 -8.00 0.72 -31.91
CA LEU A 110 -8.42 0.61 -33.31
C LEU A 110 -7.31 1.00 -34.30
N ASP A 111 -6.34 1.80 -33.87
CA ASP A 111 -5.16 2.18 -34.67
C ASP A 111 -4.01 1.14 -34.59
N GLY A 112 -4.23 0.03 -33.88
CA GLY A 112 -3.21 -1.02 -33.68
C GLY A 112 -2.21 -0.75 -32.56
N SER A 113 -2.32 0.39 -31.85
CA SER A 113 -1.52 0.68 -30.66
C SER A 113 -1.99 -0.13 -29.44
N LEU A 114 -1.10 -0.33 -28.48
CA LEU A 114 -1.39 -0.99 -27.21
C LEU A 114 -1.63 0.01 -26.08
N ARG A 115 -2.74 -0.18 -25.36
CA ARG A 115 -3.06 0.57 -24.14
C ARG A 115 -2.58 -0.16 -22.89
N PRO A 116 -2.20 0.57 -21.83
CA PRO A 116 -1.74 -0.02 -20.59
C PRO A 116 -2.81 -0.90 -19.94
N VAL A 117 -2.36 -1.99 -19.35
CA VAL A 117 -3.19 -2.92 -18.57
C VAL A 117 -2.85 -2.79 -17.08
N PRO A 118 -3.87 -2.81 -16.18
CA PRO A 118 -3.63 -2.80 -14.75
C PRO A 118 -3.09 -4.15 -14.27
N GLY A 119 -2.37 -4.15 -13.15
CA GLY A 119 -1.90 -5.39 -12.50
C GLY A 119 -0.70 -6.05 -13.19
N ALA A 120 0.08 -5.31 -13.97
CA ALA A 120 1.25 -5.84 -14.68
C ALA A 120 2.28 -6.50 -13.74
N LEU A 121 2.51 -5.89 -12.57
CA LEU A 121 3.46 -6.41 -11.58
C LEU A 121 3.04 -7.76 -10.95
N PRO A 122 1.83 -7.92 -10.37
CA PRO A 122 1.41 -9.23 -9.84
C PRO A 122 1.35 -10.31 -10.94
N LEU A 123 1.02 -9.93 -12.17
CA LEU A 123 1.05 -10.84 -13.33
C LEU A 123 2.47 -11.31 -13.67
N ALA A 124 3.46 -10.42 -13.65
CA ALA A 124 4.86 -10.79 -13.88
C ALA A 124 5.41 -11.72 -12.79
N ILE A 125 5.09 -11.44 -11.52
CA ILE A 125 5.45 -12.31 -10.39
C ILE A 125 4.80 -13.70 -10.55
N HIS A 126 3.53 -13.73 -10.95
CA HIS A 126 2.83 -14.99 -11.21
C HIS A 126 3.42 -15.75 -12.38
N ALA A 127 3.73 -15.07 -13.48
CA ALA A 127 4.36 -15.67 -14.65
C ALA A 127 5.73 -16.29 -14.31
N ALA A 128 6.52 -15.62 -13.47
CA ALA A 128 7.79 -16.16 -12.96
C ALA A 128 7.57 -17.44 -12.11
N LYS A 129 6.56 -17.45 -11.24
CA LYS A 129 6.21 -18.62 -10.41
C LYS A 129 5.74 -19.83 -11.24
N GLU A 130 4.99 -19.57 -12.30
CA GLU A 130 4.53 -20.58 -13.28
C GLU A 130 5.62 -20.97 -14.29
N MET A 131 6.85 -20.45 -14.15
CA MET A 131 8.00 -20.78 -14.99
C MET A 131 7.82 -20.43 -16.48
N PHE A 132 7.07 -19.37 -16.79
CA PHE A 132 7.06 -18.81 -18.15
C PHE A 132 8.42 -18.21 -18.49
N LYS A 133 8.85 -18.30 -19.76
CA LYS A 133 10.09 -17.70 -20.26
C LYS A 133 10.04 -16.17 -20.16
N GLY A 134 8.90 -15.59 -20.53
CA GLY A 134 8.71 -14.14 -20.52
C GLY A 134 7.26 -13.69 -20.44
N ILE A 135 7.08 -12.40 -20.21
CA ILE A 135 5.78 -11.72 -20.24
C ILE A 135 5.84 -10.58 -21.25
N ILE A 136 4.83 -10.48 -22.12
CA ILE A 136 4.70 -9.45 -23.15
C ILE A 136 3.58 -8.49 -22.74
N LEU A 137 3.93 -7.22 -22.60
CA LEU A 137 3.07 -6.17 -22.06
C LEU A 137 3.17 -4.89 -22.90
N PRO A 138 2.15 -4.01 -22.87
CA PRO A 138 2.29 -2.63 -23.34
C PRO A 138 3.48 -1.96 -22.64
N VAL A 139 4.26 -1.13 -23.34
CA VAL A 139 5.47 -0.48 -22.78
C VAL A 139 5.23 0.13 -21.40
N GLU A 140 4.14 0.89 -21.23
CA GLU A 140 3.80 1.55 -19.96
C GLU A 140 3.59 0.56 -18.81
N SER A 141 2.92 -0.56 -19.06
CA SER A 141 2.71 -1.64 -18.09
C SER A 141 3.98 -2.45 -17.85
N ALA A 142 4.80 -2.65 -18.88
CA ALA A 142 6.06 -3.39 -18.80
C ALA A 142 7.06 -2.69 -17.86
N LEU A 143 7.03 -1.36 -17.81
CA LEU A 143 7.85 -0.57 -16.87
C LEU A 143 7.53 -0.87 -15.40
N GLU A 144 6.29 -1.26 -15.06
CA GLU A 144 5.94 -1.66 -13.70
C GLU A 144 6.53 -3.03 -13.33
N ALA A 145 6.64 -3.92 -14.31
CA ALA A 145 7.03 -5.31 -14.13
C ALA A 145 8.54 -5.57 -14.29
N CYS A 146 9.27 -4.67 -14.97
CA CYS A 146 10.67 -4.88 -15.36
C CYS A 146 11.65 -5.07 -14.19
N ASP A 147 11.26 -4.69 -12.97
CA ASP A 147 12.08 -4.86 -11.76
C ASP A 147 12.06 -6.28 -11.18
N ILE A 148 11.22 -7.17 -11.73
CA ILE A 148 11.22 -8.61 -11.41
C ILE A 148 12.35 -9.29 -12.18
N SER A 149 13.33 -9.81 -11.45
CA SER A 149 14.55 -10.43 -12.00
C SER A 149 14.35 -11.84 -12.55
N GLU A 150 13.25 -12.48 -12.17
CA GLU A 150 12.99 -13.91 -12.37
C GLU A 150 12.31 -14.22 -13.71
N ILE A 151 11.94 -13.20 -14.50
CA ILE A 151 11.27 -13.36 -15.79
C ILE A 151 11.68 -12.27 -16.79
N GLU A 152 11.73 -12.61 -18.07
CA GLU A 152 11.96 -11.63 -19.13
C GLU A 152 10.70 -10.78 -19.38
N VAL A 153 10.80 -9.47 -19.21
CA VAL A 153 9.67 -8.54 -19.43
C VAL A 153 9.86 -7.80 -20.74
N TYR A 154 8.94 -8.00 -21.69
CA TYR A 154 8.95 -7.35 -23.00
C TYR A 154 7.92 -6.22 -23.03
N GLY A 155 8.38 -5.00 -23.27
CA GLY A 155 7.53 -3.84 -23.52
C GLY A 155 7.32 -3.64 -25.01
N VAL A 156 6.07 -3.67 -25.46
CA VAL A 156 5.68 -3.54 -26.87
C VAL A 156 4.68 -2.40 -27.08
N THR A 157 4.72 -1.75 -28.23
CA THR A 157 3.83 -0.64 -28.60
C THR A 157 2.67 -1.09 -29.48
N GLY A 158 2.79 -2.23 -30.15
CA GLY A 158 1.81 -2.73 -31.11
C GLY A 158 2.01 -4.20 -31.48
N LEU A 159 1.09 -4.73 -32.29
CA LEU A 159 1.04 -6.15 -32.63
C LEU A 159 2.26 -6.64 -33.44
N SER A 160 2.84 -5.79 -34.29
CA SER A 160 4.04 -6.14 -35.09
C SER A 160 5.24 -6.49 -34.22
N GLU A 161 5.48 -5.73 -33.15
CA GLU A 161 6.58 -5.99 -32.21
C GLU A 161 6.37 -7.31 -31.45
N VAL A 162 5.12 -7.64 -31.12
CA VAL A 162 4.77 -8.91 -30.47
C VAL A 162 5.06 -10.10 -31.38
N ILE A 163 4.73 -9.98 -32.67
CA ILE A 163 5.05 -10.97 -33.69
C ILE A 163 6.57 -11.19 -33.75
N SER A 164 7.37 -10.12 -33.80
CA SER A 164 8.83 -10.25 -33.83
C SER A 164 9.43 -10.88 -32.57
N VAL A 165 8.87 -10.60 -31.38
CA VAL A 165 9.29 -11.29 -30.14
C VAL A 165 9.03 -12.79 -30.24
N LEU A 166 7.84 -13.18 -30.70
CA LEU A 166 7.41 -14.59 -30.77
C LEU A 166 8.09 -15.39 -31.90
N LEU A 167 8.58 -14.69 -32.94
CA LEU A 167 9.40 -15.25 -34.01
C LEU A 167 10.90 -15.27 -33.67
N GLU A 168 11.29 -14.72 -32.51
CA GLU A 168 12.69 -14.63 -32.05
C GLU A 168 13.61 -13.85 -33.02
N GLU A 169 13.07 -12.85 -33.71
CA GLU A 169 13.81 -12.01 -34.70
C GLU A 169 14.82 -11.04 -34.06
N GLY A 170 14.79 -10.88 -32.72
CA GLY A 170 15.75 -10.07 -31.96
C GLY A 170 15.55 -8.55 -32.05
N SER A 171 14.47 -8.07 -32.69
CA SER A 171 14.18 -6.63 -32.83
C SER A 171 13.72 -5.96 -31.53
N VAL A 172 13.16 -6.74 -30.60
CA VAL A 172 12.71 -6.28 -29.29
C VAL A 172 13.45 -7.08 -28.22
N SER A 173 14.13 -6.39 -27.32
CA SER A 173 14.85 -7.00 -26.20
C SER A 173 14.08 -6.83 -24.89
N PRO A 174 14.25 -7.75 -23.92
CA PRO A 174 13.68 -7.59 -22.59
C PRO A 174 14.11 -6.26 -21.97
N LEU A 175 13.16 -5.60 -21.31
CA LEU A 175 13.45 -4.41 -20.50
C LEU A 175 14.35 -4.79 -19.33
N LYS A 176 15.28 -3.89 -19.02
CA LYS A 176 16.15 -4.05 -17.85
C LYS A 176 15.51 -3.39 -16.64
N PRO A 177 15.71 -3.95 -15.42
CA PRO A 177 15.32 -3.30 -14.18
C PRO A 177 15.84 -1.87 -14.10
N VAL A 178 14.99 -0.95 -13.64
CA VAL A 178 15.39 0.45 -13.50
C VAL A 178 16.11 0.59 -12.17
N THR A 179 17.37 1.02 -12.21
CA THR A 179 18.06 1.37 -10.96
C THR A 179 17.51 2.70 -10.46
N TYR A 180 16.64 2.66 -9.46
CA TYR A 180 16.14 3.86 -8.83
C TYR A 180 17.21 4.49 -7.94
N ILE A 181 17.62 5.71 -8.28
CA ILE A 181 18.42 6.57 -7.43
C ILE A 181 17.55 7.77 -7.08
N ASP A 182 17.15 7.86 -5.82
CA ASP A 182 16.35 8.98 -5.35
C ASP A 182 17.23 10.21 -5.12
N THR A 183 17.18 11.15 -6.05
CA THR A 183 17.91 12.42 -5.94
C THR A 183 17.04 13.55 -5.37
N ARG A 184 15.77 13.28 -5.03
CA ARG A 184 14.80 14.34 -4.69
C ARG A 184 14.91 14.80 -3.25
N THR A 185 14.91 16.12 -3.04
CA THR A 185 14.86 16.77 -1.73
C THR A 185 13.48 16.67 -1.06
N LEU A 186 13.39 16.90 0.25
CA LEU A 186 12.09 16.93 0.96
C LEU A 186 11.15 18.01 0.41
N GLU A 187 11.69 19.14 -0.04
CA GLU A 187 10.92 20.24 -0.65
C GLU A 187 10.30 19.82 -1.99
N GLU A 188 11.05 19.14 -2.84
CA GLU A 188 10.55 18.57 -4.10
C GLU A 188 9.45 17.53 -3.86
N ARG A 189 9.50 16.85 -2.71
CA ARG A 189 8.46 15.92 -2.24
C ARG A 189 7.31 16.59 -1.52
N ARG A 190 7.37 17.91 -1.29
CA ARG A 190 6.38 18.69 -0.51
C ARG A 190 6.17 18.16 0.91
N ILE A 191 7.21 17.58 1.51
CA ILE A 191 7.19 17.08 2.88
C ILE A 191 7.77 18.16 3.79
N PRO A 192 7.03 18.61 4.84
CA PRO A 192 7.55 19.58 5.80
C PRO A 192 8.75 19.03 6.59
N ASP A 193 9.72 19.90 6.88
CA ASP A 193 10.85 19.54 7.73
C ASP A 193 10.53 19.76 9.22
N PHE A 194 11.04 18.90 10.10
CA PHE A 194 10.89 19.04 11.55
C PHE A 194 11.48 20.34 12.10
N SER A 195 12.47 20.91 11.42
CA SER A 195 13.04 22.23 11.74
C SER A 195 12.02 23.37 11.64
N GLN A 196 10.94 23.20 10.85
CA GLN A 196 9.84 24.16 10.74
C GLN A 196 8.89 24.12 11.94
N ILE A 197 8.93 23.03 12.72
CA ILE A 197 8.08 22.85 13.89
C ILE A 197 8.76 23.49 15.10
N ARG A 198 8.27 24.64 15.54
CA ARG A 198 8.83 25.36 16.69
C ARG A 198 8.29 24.82 18.01
N GLY A 199 9.21 24.51 18.94
CA GLY A 199 8.91 23.94 20.24
C GLY A 199 8.31 22.53 20.17
N GLN A 200 7.50 22.18 21.17
CA GLN A 200 6.81 20.88 21.26
C GLN A 200 7.75 19.66 21.26
N GLU A 201 8.89 19.77 21.94
CA GLU A 201 9.92 18.73 22.00
C GLU A 201 9.40 17.37 22.46
N HIS A 202 8.44 17.35 23.39
CA HIS A 202 7.77 16.13 23.82
C HIS A 202 7.01 15.42 22.67
N VAL A 203 6.35 16.19 21.81
CA VAL A 203 5.60 15.68 20.64
C VAL A 203 6.57 15.22 19.57
N LYS A 204 7.63 15.98 19.29
CA LYS A 204 8.69 15.57 18.35
C LYS A 204 9.35 14.27 18.78
N ARG A 205 9.68 14.13 20.07
CA ARG A 205 10.22 12.89 20.65
C ARG A 205 9.24 11.73 20.51
N GLY A 206 7.95 11.97 20.75
CA GLY A 206 6.90 10.97 20.53
C GLY A 206 6.82 10.49 19.08
N LEU A 207 6.89 11.42 18.11
CA LEU A 207 6.90 11.11 16.67
C LEU A 207 8.15 10.31 16.26
N GLU A 208 9.32 10.66 16.78
CA GLU A 208 10.58 9.93 16.56
C GLU A 208 10.49 8.48 17.08
N ILE A 209 9.99 8.28 18.30
CA ILE A 209 9.79 6.96 18.89
C ILE A 209 8.80 6.15 18.03
N ALA A 210 7.72 6.79 17.61
CA ALA A 210 6.71 6.14 16.80
C ALA A 210 7.24 5.70 15.43
N ALA A 211 7.97 6.59 14.73
CA ALA A 211 8.65 6.28 13.47
C ALA A 211 9.65 5.13 13.64
N SER A 212 10.37 5.10 14.76
CA SER A 212 11.35 4.06 15.07
C SER A 212 10.72 2.68 15.28
N GLY A 213 9.55 2.60 15.89
CA GLY A 213 8.88 1.34 16.20
C GLY A 213 7.70 0.95 15.31
N SER A 214 7.26 1.80 14.37
CA SER A 214 5.94 1.73 13.72
C SER A 214 4.80 1.68 14.74
N HIS A 215 4.82 2.57 15.73
CA HIS A 215 3.77 2.66 16.75
C HIS A 215 2.64 3.59 16.29
N ASN A 216 1.41 3.25 16.63
CA ASN A 216 0.25 4.08 16.28
C ASN A 216 0.16 5.30 17.22
N ILE A 217 -0.20 6.46 16.68
CA ILE A 217 -0.21 7.75 17.41
C ILE A 217 -1.60 8.38 17.37
N LEU A 218 -2.02 8.95 18.50
CA LEU A 218 -3.13 9.90 18.60
C LEU A 218 -2.63 11.23 19.16
N MET A 219 -2.82 12.30 18.40
CA MET A 219 -2.54 13.67 18.81
C MET A 219 -3.82 14.37 19.24
N CYS A 220 -3.92 14.76 20.50
CA CYS A 220 -5.03 15.56 21.02
C CYS A 220 -4.55 16.99 21.27
N GLY A 221 -5.20 17.98 20.69
CA GLY A 221 -4.78 19.37 20.91
C GLY A 221 -5.74 20.39 20.33
N VAL A 222 -5.53 21.65 20.69
CA VAL A 222 -6.37 22.76 20.22
C VAL A 222 -6.23 23.00 18.70
N PRO A 223 -7.20 23.67 18.06
CA PRO A 223 -7.05 24.15 16.70
C PRO A 223 -5.79 25.02 16.54
N GLY A 224 -5.09 24.89 15.41
CA GLY A 224 -3.89 25.68 15.12
C GLY A 224 -2.60 25.23 15.84
N SER A 225 -2.62 24.16 16.62
CA SER A 225 -1.41 23.65 17.32
C SER A 225 -0.40 22.92 16.43
N GLY A 226 -0.67 22.80 15.12
CA GLY A 226 0.24 22.18 14.15
C GLY A 226 0.11 20.67 13.98
N LYS A 227 -0.97 20.04 14.46
CA LYS A 227 -1.19 18.57 14.37
C LYS A 227 -1.03 18.02 12.95
N SER A 228 -1.68 18.63 11.95
CA SER A 228 -1.61 18.18 10.56
C SER A 228 -0.24 18.44 9.92
N LEU A 229 0.49 19.47 10.38
CA LEU A 229 1.87 19.74 9.96
C LEU A 229 2.81 18.65 10.49
N MET A 230 2.68 18.29 11.76
CA MET A 230 3.45 17.22 12.40
C MET A 230 3.22 15.85 11.78
N ALA A 231 1.95 15.52 11.48
CA ALA A 231 1.62 14.27 10.79
C ALA A 231 2.29 14.16 9.41
N LYS A 232 2.33 15.27 8.66
CA LYS A 232 3.01 15.31 7.35
C LYS A 232 4.53 15.25 7.50
N ALA A 233 5.10 15.95 8.48
CA ALA A 233 6.54 15.92 8.75
C ALA A 233 7.03 14.52 9.14
N LEU A 234 6.19 13.74 9.85
CA LEU A 234 6.47 12.34 10.19
C LEU A 234 6.85 11.49 8.96
N ALA A 235 6.20 11.72 7.82
CA ALA A 235 6.51 11.00 6.58
C ALA A 235 7.97 11.20 6.13
N GLY A 236 8.57 12.35 6.44
CA GLY A 236 9.96 12.68 6.12
C GLY A 236 11.01 11.99 6.99
N ILE A 237 10.62 11.47 8.17
CA ILE A 237 11.55 10.79 9.09
C ILE A 237 11.43 9.27 9.05
N LEU A 238 10.45 8.73 8.32
CA LEU A 238 10.32 7.30 8.14
C LEU A 238 11.44 6.74 7.25
N PRO A 239 11.90 5.50 7.52
CA PRO A 239 12.85 4.83 6.63
C PRO A 239 12.20 4.61 5.25
N PRO A 240 12.98 4.56 4.15
CA PRO A 240 12.45 4.20 2.83
C PRO A 240 11.85 2.78 2.83
N LEU A 241 11.14 2.43 1.75
CA LEU A 241 10.67 1.06 1.55
C LEU A 241 11.85 0.16 1.19
N GLU A 242 11.93 -1.00 1.84
CA GLU A 242 12.82 -2.08 1.40
C GLU A 242 12.28 -2.73 0.11
N ARG A 243 13.12 -3.43 -0.65
CA ARG A 243 12.74 -4.01 -1.97
C ARG A 243 11.46 -4.84 -1.91
N GLU A 244 11.32 -5.70 -0.92
CA GLU A 244 10.12 -6.54 -0.82
C GLU A 244 8.88 -5.73 -0.37
N GLU A 245 9.02 -4.75 0.53
CA GLU A 245 7.92 -3.83 0.87
C GLU A 245 7.48 -3.02 -0.36
N SER A 246 8.46 -2.64 -1.18
CA SER A 246 8.29 -1.92 -2.43
C SER A 246 7.50 -2.75 -3.44
N ILE A 247 7.80 -4.04 -3.58
CA ILE A 247 7.02 -4.97 -4.41
C ILE A 247 5.58 -5.10 -3.90
N GLU A 248 5.39 -5.38 -2.60
CA GLU A 248 4.06 -5.51 -1.99
C GLU A 248 3.18 -4.27 -2.20
N THR A 249 3.71 -3.09 -1.89
CA THR A 249 2.98 -1.82 -2.07
C THR A 249 2.71 -1.55 -3.55
N SER A 250 3.68 -1.81 -4.43
CA SER A 250 3.50 -1.58 -5.88
C SER A 250 2.44 -2.48 -6.48
N MET A 251 2.29 -3.73 -6.01
CA MET A 251 1.24 -4.64 -6.48
C MET A 251 -0.16 -4.06 -6.24
N ILE A 252 -0.39 -3.47 -5.06
CA ILE A 252 -1.68 -2.85 -4.71
C ILE A 252 -1.99 -1.69 -5.67
N TYR A 253 -1.00 -0.86 -5.97
CA TYR A 253 -1.17 0.30 -6.85
C TYR A 253 -1.32 -0.06 -8.32
N SER A 254 -0.62 -1.11 -8.76
CA SER A 254 -0.73 -1.68 -10.11
C SER A 254 -2.15 -2.18 -10.37
N VAL A 255 -2.74 -2.92 -9.42
CA VAL A 255 -4.15 -3.39 -9.50
C VAL A 255 -5.14 -2.23 -9.42
N ALA A 256 -4.85 -1.19 -8.64
CA ALA A 256 -5.67 0.00 -8.58
C ALA A 256 -5.68 0.82 -9.88
N GLY A 257 -4.79 0.51 -10.84
CA GLY A 257 -4.60 1.28 -12.06
C GLY A 257 -4.12 2.72 -11.79
N ARG A 258 -3.47 2.95 -10.64
CA ARG A 258 -3.04 4.29 -10.19
C ARG A 258 -1.57 4.58 -10.49
N PHE A 259 -0.83 3.65 -11.07
CA PHE A 259 0.57 3.83 -11.43
C PHE A 259 0.78 4.93 -12.48
N ALA A 260 -0.09 4.97 -13.50
CA ALA A 260 -0.03 5.95 -14.59
C ALA A 260 -0.21 7.42 -14.13
N ASN A 261 -0.85 7.68 -12.98
CA ASN A 261 -1.22 9.03 -12.55
C ASN A 261 -0.20 9.72 -11.62
N ASN A 262 0.87 9.03 -11.19
CA ASN A 262 1.93 9.66 -10.39
C ASN A 262 3.07 10.24 -11.25
N GLY A 263 2.99 10.13 -12.58
CA GLY A 263 3.71 10.95 -13.57
C GLY A 263 5.23 10.93 -13.56
N LYS A 264 5.93 10.27 -12.61
CA LYS A 264 7.38 10.45 -12.41
C LYS A 264 8.17 9.27 -11.85
N SER A 265 7.59 8.08 -11.70
CA SER A 265 8.37 6.89 -11.32
C SER A 265 7.94 5.69 -12.15
N ALA A 266 8.73 5.38 -13.18
CA ALA A 266 8.76 4.05 -13.78
C ALA A 266 9.37 3.08 -12.76
N GLY A 267 8.86 1.85 -12.69
CA GLY A 267 9.34 0.82 -11.76
C GLY A 267 8.68 0.86 -10.38
N LEU A 268 9.27 0.16 -9.42
CA LEU A 268 8.68 -0.04 -8.08
C LEU A 268 8.56 1.26 -7.25
N MET A 269 7.62 1.27 -6.31
CA MET A 269 7.43 2.36 -5.35
C MET A 269 8.49 2.31 -4.25
N HIS A 270 9.34 3.33 -4.14
CA HIS A 270 10.40 3.40 -3.12
C HIS A 270 10.04 4.23 -1.88
N GLU A 271 8.99 5.04 -1.97
CA GLU A 271 8.53 5.92 -0.89
C GLU A 271 7.31 5.34 -0.17
N ARG A 272 7.28 5.53 1.15
CA ARG A 272 6.13 5.15 1.96
C ARG A 272 4.95 6.05 1.63
N ALA A 273 3.82 5.44 1.27
CA ALA A 273 2.61 6.17 0.96
C ALA A 273 2.08 6.93 2.19
N PHE A 274 1.66 8.18 2.00
CA PHE A 274 0.92 8.95 3.00
C PHE A 274 -0.52 9.13 2.52
N ARG A 275 -1.48 8.49 3.21
CA ARG A 275 -2.91 8.55 2.87
C ARG A 275 -3.67 9.32 3.93
N ALA A 276 -4.43 10.33 3.49
CA ALA A 276 -5.22 11.19 4.36
C ALA A 276 -6.67 11.29 3.84
N PRO A 277 -7.49 10.24 4.00
CA PRO A 277 -8.89 10.30 3.60
C PRO A 277 -9.63 11.37 4.41
N HIS A 278 -10.58 12.04 3.77
CA HIS A 278 -11.45 12.99 4.45
C HIS A 278 -12.51 12.23 5.26
N HIS A 279 -13.01 12.81 6.36
CA HIS A 279 -14.02 12.15 7.19
C HIS A 279 -15.37 11.89 6.49
N SER A 280 -15.60 12.54 5.34
CA SER A 280 -16.77 12.31 4.47
C SER A 280 -16.58 11.19 3.46
N THR A 281 -15.39 10.58 3.38
CA THR A 281 -15.11 9.45 2.49
C THR A 281 -15.97 8.25 2.88
N SER A 282 -16.57 7.59 1.89
CA SER A 282 -17.45 6.44 2.13
C SER A 282 -16.67 5.25 2.69
N VAL A 283 -17.36 4.38 3.45
CA VAL A 283 -16.76 3.16 3.99
C VAL A 283 -16.13 2.31 2.88
N VAL A 284 -16.81 2.17 1.72
CA VAL A 284 -16.29 1.41 0.56
C VAL A 284 -15.01 2.02 -0.01
N ALA A 285 -14.88 3.35 -0.05
CA ALA A 285 -13.65 3.98 -0.53
C ALA A 285 -12.48 3.78 0.45
N VAL A 286 -12.75 3.72 1.77
CA VAL A 286 -11.72 3.46 2.77
C VAL A 286 -11.32 1.98 2.78
N THR A 287 -12.29 1.07 2.80
CA THR A 287 -12.05 -0.38 2.88
C THR A 287 -11.64 -1.01 1.56
N GLY A 288 -12.09 -0.44 0.44
CA GLY A 288 -12.04 -1.05 -0.87
C GLY A 288 -13.31 -1.85 -1.20
N GLY A 289 -13.33 -2.42 -2.40
CA GLY A 289 -14.40 -3.23 -2.95
C GLY A 289 -15.03 -2.62 -4.20
N GLY A 290 -16.36 -2.56 -4.24
CA GLY A 290 -17.10 -2.11 -5.43
C GLY A 290 -17.27 -3.20 -6.48
N ALA A 291 -17.61 -2.84 -7.71
CA ALA A 291 -17.84 -3.82 -8.78
C ALA A 291 -16.57 -4.61 -9.16
N LYS A 292 -15.42 -3.92 -9.20
CA LYS A 292 -14.11 -4.45 -9.62
C LYS A 292 -13.21 -4.89 -8.45
N ALA A 293 -13.77 -5.03 -7.26
CA ALA A 293 -13.05 -5.45 -6.05
C ALA A 293 -11.79 -4.62 -5.70
N LEU A 294 -11.70 -3.35 -6.07
CA LEU A 294 -10.46 -2.55 -5.98
C LEU A 294 -10.01 -2.29 -4.54
N PRO A 295 -8.70 -2.09 -4.29
CA PRO A 295 -8.19 -1.72 -2.97
C PRO A 295 -8.69 -0.33 -2.52
N GLY A 296 -8.91 -0.16 -1.23
CA GLY A 296 -9.29 1.12 -0.61
C GLY A 296 -8.12 1.88 0.01
N GLU A 297 -8.41 3.01 0.64
CA GLU A 297 -7.39 3.87 1.29
C GLU A 297 -6.57 3.13 2.36
N LEU A 298 -7.14 2.14 3.05
CA LEU A 298 -6.40 1.32 4.03
C LEU A 298 -5.30 0.47 3.37
N SER A 299 -5.63 -0.16 2.25
CA SER A 299 -4.67 -1.00 1.51
C SER A 299 -3.67 -0.13 0.75
N LEU A 300 -4.10 1.03 0.26
CA LEU A 300 -3.21 2.01 -0.38
C LEU A 300 -2.24 2.68 0.61
N ALA A 301 -2.52 2.60 1.92
CA ALA A 301 -1.60 3.04 2.97
C ALA A 301 -0.59 1.95 3.38
N HIS A 302 -0.62 0.77 2.76
CA HIS A 302 0.23 -0.36 3.11
C HIS A 302 1.73 0.00 3.07
N ASN A 303 2.44 -0.43 4.11
CA ASN A 303 3.82 -0.09 4.43
C ASN A 303 4.09 1.42 4.55
N GLY A 304 3.04 2.23 4.71
CA GLY A 304 3.10 3.67 4.85
C GLY A 304 2.32 4.18 6.07
N VAL A 305 1.74 5.36 5.91
CA VAL A 305 1.03 6.10 6.96
C VAL A 305 -0.42 6.32 6.53
N LEU A 306 -1.35 5.97 7.42
CA LEU A 306 -2.74 6.40 7.34
C LEU A 306 -2.96 7.52 8.34
N TYR A 307 -3.23 8.72 7.83
CA TYR A 307 -3.53 9.90 8.61
C TYR A 307 -5.04 10.15 8.67
N LEU A 308 -5.60 10.18 9.88
CA LEU A 308 -7.01 10.49 10.12
C LEU A 308 -7.10 11.80 10.92
N ASP A 309 -7.41 12.88 10.22
CA ASP A 309 -7.66 14.17 10.88
C ASP A 309 -9.07 14.21 11.45
N GLU A 310 -9.22 14.87 12.60
CA GLU A 310 -10.49 14.97 13.31
C GLU A 310 -11.16 13.60 13.52
N LEU A 311 -10.43 12.65 14.11
CA LEU A 311 -10.86 11.25 14.28
C LEU A 311 -12.33 11.05 14.74
N PRO A 312 -12.88 11.84 15.70
CA PRO A 312 -14.29 11.74 16.11
C PRO A 312 -15.32 12.16 15.04
N GLU A 313 -14.93 12.79 13.94
CA GLU A 313 -15.84 13.16 12.85
C GLU A 313 -16.11 12.03 11.86
N PHE A 314 -15.28 10.99 11.86
CA PHE A 314 -15.55 9.79 11.10
C PHE A 314 -16.77 9.02 11.65
N SER A 315 -17.44 8.28 10.77
CA SER A 315 -18.58 7.46 11.17
C SER A 315 -18.14 6.36 12.15
N ARG A 316 -19.02 6.03 13.11
CA ARG A 316 -18.76 4.97 14.10
C ARG A 316 -18.50 3.61 13.44
N GLU A 317 -19.19 3.33 12.34
CA GLU A 317 -18.99 2.11 11.55
C GLU A 317 -17.56 1.99 11.03
N LEU A 318 -17.01 3.08 10.47
CA LEU A 318 -15.65 3.09 9.96
C LEU A 318 -14.62 2.93 11.09
N LEU A 319 -14.82 3.63 12.21
CA LEU A 319 -13.92 3.55 13.37
C LEU A 319 -13.87 2.12 13.96
N GLU A 320 -15.01 1.44 14.06
CA GLU A 320 -15.02 0.04 14.51
C GLU A 320 -14.35 -0.89 13.49
N LEU A 321 -14.52 -0.62 12.19
CA LEU A 321 -13.89 -1.42 11.14
C LEU A 321 -12.35 -1.36 11.21
N LEU A 322 -11.76 -0.20 11.54
CA LEU A 322 -10.30 -0.02 11.67
C LEU A 322 -9.66 -0.98 12.66
N ARG A 323 -10.42 -1.51 13.63
CA ARG A 323 -9.88 -2.42 14.66
C ARG A 323 -9.23 -3.67 14.07
N GLN A 324 -9.81 -4.23 13.01
CA GLN A 324 -9.30 -5.45 12.39
C GLN A 324 -8.00 -5.16 11.59
N PRO A 325 -7.95 -4.20 10.66
CA PRO A 325 -6.70 -3.78 10.00
C PRO A 325 -5.56 -3.44 10.95
N LEU A 326 -5.84 -2.80 12.08
CA LEU A 326 -4.81 -2.45 13.09
C LEU A 326 -4.23 -3.66 13.84
N GLU A 327 -4.93 -4.79 13.87
CA GLU A 327 -4.47 -6.02 14.51
C GLU A 327 -3.93 -7.02 13.49
N ASP A 328 -4.73 -7.37 12.50
CA ASP A 328 -4.44 -8.44 11.53
C ASP A 328 -3.57 -7.96 10.36
N LYS A 329 -3.48 -6.63 10.15
CA LYS A 329 -2.73 -6.00 9.04
C LYS A 329 -3.21 -6.45 7.65
N VAL A 330 -4.40 -7.03 7.56
CA VAL A 330 -5.07 -7.47 6.34
C VAL A 330 -6.53 -7.06 6.42
N ILE A 331 -7.11 -6.70 5.27
CA ILE A 331 -8.53 -6.49 5.12
C ILE A 331 -9.11 -7.54 4.18
N ASN A 332 -10.17 -8.22 4.64
CA ASN A 332 -10.88 -9.24 3.87
C ASN A 332 -12.17 -8.65 3.32
N ILE A 333 -12.29 -8.58 2.01
CA ILE A 333 -13.47 -8.06 1.32
C ILE A 333 -14.23 -9.24 0.74
N SER A 334 -15.35 -9.58 1.37
CA SER A 334 -16.27 -10.60 0.89
C SER A 334 -17.55 -9.95 0.37
N ARG A 335 -17.88 -10.23 -0.89
CA ARG A 335 -19.12 -9.81 -1.57
C ARG A 335 -19.71 -11.01 -2.31
N SER A 336 -20.94 -10.89 -2.78
CA SER A 336 -21.63 -11.99 -3.48
C SER A 336 -20.90 -12.50 -4.73
N LYS A 337 -20.05 -11.67 -5.35
CA LYS A 337 -19.35 -11.99 -6.61
C LYS A 337 -17.87 -12.31 -6.45
N TYR A 338 -17.26 -12.01 -5.31
CA TYR A 338 -15.81 -12.21 -5.11
C TYR A 338 -15.45 -12.22 -3.62
N LYS A 339 -14.30 -12.83 -3.35
CA LYS A 339 -13.63 -12.78 -2.05
C LYS A 339 -12.17 -12.42 -2.32
N VAL A 340 -11.74 -11.27 -1.83
CA VAL A 340 -10.36 -10.79 -2.00
C VAL A 340 -9.80 -10.33 -0.67
N SER A 341 -8.49 -10.48 -0.51
CA SER A 341 -7.76 -10.07 0.68
C SER A 341 -6.67 -9.09 0.27
N TYR A 342 -6.59 -7.95 0.96
CA TYR A 342 -5.58 -6.94 0.71
C TYR A 342 -4.73 -6.71 1.96
N PRO A 343 -3.39 -6.66 1.85
CA PRO A 343 -2.55 -6.27 2.95
C PRO A 343 -2.73 -4.77 3.27
N CYS A 344 -2.69 -4.43 4.55
CA CYS A 344 -2.89 -3.08 5.07
C CYS A 344 -2.07 -2.83 6.35
N ASN A 345 -0.82 -3.30 6.36
CA ASN A 345 0.18 -2.94 7.38
C ASN A 345 0.58 -1.45 7.28
N PHE A 346 -0.19 -0.55 7.86
CA PHE A 346 0.10 0.89 7.93
C PHE A 346 0.35 1.35 9.36
N MET A 347 1.08 2.45 9.52
CA MET A 347 1.17 3.18 10.77
C MET A 347 0.00 4.17 10.86
N LEU A 348 -0.85 4.03 11.89
CA LEU A 348 -1.96 4.96 12.11
C LEU A 348 -1.45 6.22 12.80
N VAL A 349 -1.76 7.36 12.21
CA VAL A 349 -1.59 8.68 12.82
C VAL A 349 -2.95 9.35 12.86
N ALA A 350 -3.49 9.57 14.04
CA ALA A 350 -4.76 10.23 14.22
C ALA A 350 -4.56 11.56 14.94
N SER A 351 -5.40 12.54 14.61
CA SER A 351 -5.52 13.77 15.37
C SER A 351 -6.97 14.01 15.78
N MET A 352 -7.15 14.64 16.93
CA MET A 352 -8.45 15.10 17.38
C MET A 352 -8.36 16.38 18.19
N ASN A 353 -9.50 17.05 18.29
CA ASN A 353 -9.69 18.14 19.22
C ASN A 353 -10.13 17.58 20.59
N PRO A 354 -9.91 18.28 21.71
CA PRO A 354 -10.30 17.77 23.03
C PRO A 354 -11.83 17.84 23.30
N CYS A 355 -12.54 18.73 22.58
CA CYS A 355 -14.00 18.92 22.54
C CYS A 355 -14.43 19.28 21.12
N PRO A 356 -15.75 19.26 20.80
CA PRO A 356 -16.26 19.82 19.54
C PRO A 356 -15.82 21.28 19.31
N CYS A 357 -15.65 22.04 20.40
CA CYS A 357 -15.21 23.42 20.38
C CYS A 357 -13.70 23.65 20.22
N GLY A 358 -12.86 22.62 20.31
CA GLY A 358 -11.41 22.74 20.31
C GLY A 358 -10.70 23.14 21.62
N TYR A 359 -11.34 23.85 22.55
CA TYR A 359 -10.66 24.53 23.67
C TYR A 359 -10.78 23.88 25.06
N TYR A 360 -11.28 22.64 25.17
CA TYR A 360 -11.46 22.00 26.48
C TYR A 360 -10.13 21.77 27.21
N GLY A 361 -10.08 22.17 28.49
CA GLY A 361 -8.88 22.08 29.33
C GLY A 361 -7.86 23.22 29.12
N GLN A 362 -8.17 24.23 28.29
CA GLN A 362 -7.30 25.39 28.10
C GLN A 362 -7.47 26.45 29.19
N PRO A 363 -6.41 27.18 29.56
CA PRO A 363 -6.49 28.34 30.43
C PRO A 363 -7.33 29.48 29.78
N GLY A 364 -8.21 30.09 30.58
CA GLY A 364 -9.19 31.08 30.12
C GLY A 364 -10.42 30.41 29.51
N ASP A 365 -11.62 30.89 29.87
CA ASP A 365 -12.94 30.30 29.56
C ASP A 365 -13.33 30.31 28.06
N LYS A 366 -12.43 29.92 27.17
CA LYS A 366 -12.68 29.78 25.72
C LYS A 366 -13.57 28.58 25.41
N CYS A 367 -13.62 27.59 26.30
CA CYS A 367 -14.46 26.41 26.15
C CYS A 367 -15.87 26.67 26.66
N GLN A 368 -16.86 26.62 25.77
CA GLN A 368 -18.28 26.73 26.11
C GLN A 368 -19.02 25.38 26.10
N CYS A 369 -18.29 24.27 26.00
CA CYS A 369 -18.91 22.95 25.92
C CYS A 369 -19.30 22.42 27.30
N MET A 370 -20.57 22.05 27.45
CA MET A 370 -21.04 21.32 28.63
C MET A 370 -20.33 19.95 28.76
N PRO A 371 -20.06 19.44 29.97
CA PRO A 371 -19.35 18.18 30.19
C PRO A 371 -19.93 17.00 29.41
N TYR A 372 -21.26 16.88 29.31
CA TYR A 372 -21.91 15.81 28.55
C TYR A 372 -21.59 15.86 27.06
N LYS A 373 -21.41 17.05 26.46
CA LYS A 373 -21.05 17.20 25.03
C LYS A 373 -19.62 16.74 24.79
N VAL A 374 -18.72 17.04 25.74
CA VAL A 374 -17.31 16.61 25.69
C VAL A 374 -17.24 15.09 25.82
N GLN A 375 -17.94 14.51 26.79
CA GLN A 375 -18.00 13.07 26.97
C GLN A 375 -18.59 12.38 25.74
N ARG A 376 -19.69 12.89 25.17
CA ARG A 376 -20.31 12.35 23.96
C ARG A 376 -19.34 12.38 22.77
N TYR A 377 -18.62 13.48 22.60
CA TYR A 377 -17.62 13.63 21.53
C TYR A 377 -16.50 12.61 21.67
N ARG A 378 -15.90 12.47 22.85
CA ARG A 378 -14.84 11.49 23.13
C ARG A 378 -15.34 10.04 23.00
N SER A 379 -16.58 9.77 23.44
CA SER A 379 -17.19 8.44 23.39
C SER A 379 -17.47 7.92 21.97
N LYS A 380 -17.37 8.78 20.94
CA LYS A 380 -17.43 8.32 19.54
C LYS A 380 -16.26 7.38 19.22
N ILE A 381 -15.12 7.58 19.87
CA ILE A 381 -13.97 6.67 19.78
C ILE A 381 -14.16 5.61 20.85
N SER A 382 -14.21 4.34 20.45
CA SER A 382 -14.39 3.25 21.39
C SER A 382 -13.10 2.95 22.17
N GLY A 383 -13.24 2.54 23.43
CA GLY A 383 -12.12 2.08 24.25
C GLY A 383 -11.26 1.01 23.56
N PRO A 384 -11.86 -0.02 22.93
CA PRO A 384 -11.10 -0.99 22.13
C PRO A 384 -10.26 -0.38 21.02
N LEU A 385 -10.72 0.69 20.36
CA LEU A 385 -9.93 1.37 19.33
C LEU A 385 -8.80 2.21 19.95
N LEU A 386 -9.05 2.94 21.03
CA LEU A 386 -8.01 3.68 21.77
C LEU A 386 -6.93 2.75 22.32
N ASP A 387 -7.32 1.57 22.80
CA ASP A 387 -6.40 0.50 23.21
C ASP A 387 -5.54 -0.02 22.05
N ARG A 388 -5.87 0.31 20.80
CA ARG A 388 -5.08 -0.03 19.60
C ARG A 388 -4.10 1.07 19.18
N ILE A 389 -4.12 2.21 19.85
CA ILE A 389 -3.19 3.31 19.66
C ILE A 389 -2.13 3.23 20.77
N ASP A 390 -0.85 3.24 20.39
CA ASP A 390 0.26 3.03 21.31
C ASP A 390 0.58 4.30 22.10
N ILE A 391 0.64 5.43 21.40
CA ILE A 391 1.15 6.70 21.89
C ILE A 391 0.04 7.76 21.81
N HIS A 392 -0.28 8.35 22.96
CA HIS A 392 -1.19 9.48 23.10
C HIS A 392 -0.36 10.73 23.39
N LEU A 393 -0.44 11.73 22.50
CA LEU A 393 0.32 12.97 22.59
C LEU A 393 -0.63 14.14 22.80
N ASP A 394 -0.44 14.87 23.89
CA ASP A 394 -1.12 16.14 24.13
C ASP A 394 -0.33 17.29 23.48
N VAL A 395 -0.93 17.87 22.45
CA VAL A 395 -0.36 18.92 21.62
C VAL A 395 -0.84 20.26 22.15
N SER A 396 -0.04 20.85 23.03
CA SER A 396 -0.30 22.15 23.62
C SER A 396 -0.02 23.29 22.63
N PRO A 397 -0.78 24.41 22.68
CA PRO A 397 -0.47 25.57 21.86
C PRO A 397 0.91 26.14 22.21
N VAL A 398 1.67 26.53 21.19
CA VAL A 398 2.99 27.12 21.37
C VAL A 398 2.84 28.56 21.84
N PRO A 399 3.44 28.95 22.99
CA PRO A 399 3.49 30.34 23.43
C PRO A 399 4.10 31.26 22.37
N GLY A 400 3.58 32.49 22.24
CA GLY A 400 4.02 33.45 21.23
C GLY A 400 5.52 33.73 21.25
N ASP A 401 6.13 33.74 22.44
CA ASP A 401 7.56 34.01 22.62
C ASP A 401 8.44 32.91 21.97
N LEU A 402 8.01 31.64 22.06
CA LEU A 402 8.70 30.52 21.42
C LEU A 402 8.51 30.52 19.90
N LEU A 403 7.38 31.03 19.40
CA LEU A 403 7.18 31.26 17.97
C LEU A 403 8.10 32.36 17.44
N MET A 404 8.54 33.32 18.26
CA MET A 404 9.46 34.39 17.82
C MET A 404 10.94 34.05 18.06
N SER A 405 11.24 33.03 18.86
CA SER A 405 12.61 32.59 19.14
C SER A 405 13.31 32.01 17.91
N ALA A 406 14.60 32.32 17.75
CA ALA A 406 15.45 31.81 16.67
C ALA A 406 16.09 30.44 16.98
N THR A 407 15.55 29.72 17.97
CA THR A 407 16.10 28.44 18.42
C THR A 407 16.06 27.42 17.29
N SER A 408 17.23 26.92 16.88
CA SER A 408 17.35 25.89 15.85
C SER A 408 16.66 24.61 16.30
N SER A 409 15.59 24.22 15.62
CA SER A 409 14.98 22.90 15.80
C SER A 409 15.74 21.86 14.97
N GLU A 410 15.81 20.62 15.47
CA GLU A 410 16.46 19.51 14.75
C GLU A 410 15.83 19.29 13.38
N SER A 411 16.66 18.93 12.40
CA SER A 411 16.21 18.67 11.04
C SER A 411 15.54 17.30 10.92
N SER A 412 14.66 17.13 9.93
CA SER A 412 14.11 15.81 9.59
C SER A 412 15.21 14.80 9.26
N VAL A 413 16.32 15.23 8.67
CA VAL A 413 17.44 14.36 8.27
C VAL A 413 18.13 13.74 9.48
N ASP A 414 18.39 14.53 10.52
CA ASP A 414 19.04 14.06 11.74
C ASP A 414 18.15 13.07 12.50
N ILE A 415 16.87 13.38 12.62
CA ILE A 415 15.87 12.49 13.25
C ILE A 415 15.76 11.20 12.43
N ALA A 416 15.66 11.29 11.09
CA ALA A 416 15.59 10.12 10.21
C ALA A 416 16.82 9.21 10.36
N ALA A 417 18.01 9.78 10.53
CA ALA A 417 19.23 9.00 10.77
C ALA A 417 19.14 8.19 12.07
N ARG A 418 18.61 8.78 13.15
CA ARG A 418 18.39 8.07 14.43
C ARG A 418 17.34 6.97 14.30
N VAL A 419 16.22 7.26 13.63
CA VAL A 419 15.17 6.28 13.30
C VAL A 419 15.75 5.10 12.53
N ARG A 420 16.57 5.33 11.51
CA ARG A 420 17.22 4.26 10.72
C ARG A 420 18.14 3.40 11.58
N ARG A 421 18.91 4.00 12.51
CA ARG A 421 19.76 3.22 13.44
C ARG A 421 18.93 2.31 14.33
N ALA A 422 17.84 2.83 14.92
CA ALA A 422 16.95 2.01 15.74
C ALA A 422 16.28 0.89 14.92
N ARG A 423 15.89 1.16 13.67
CA ARG A 423 15.34 0.16 12.75
C ARG A 423 16.34 -0.94 12.41
N ALA A 424 17.60 -0.61 12.16
CA ALA A 424 18.64 -1.59 11.88
C ALA A 424 18.85 -2.56 13.07
N VAL A 425 18.72 -2.08 14.31
CA VAL A 425 18.77 -2.94 15.50
C VAL A 425 17.57 -3.89 15.54
N GLN A 426 16.36 -3.39 15.24
CA GLN A 426 15.14 -4.20 15.20
C GLN A 426 15.18 -5.25 14.09
N PHE A 427 15.65 -4.88 12.90
CA PHE A 427 15.82 -5.79 11.77
C PHE A 427 16.71 -6.98 12.14
N LYS A 428 17.85 -6.73 12.79
CA LYS A 428 18.73 -7.79 13.31
C LYS A 428 18.06 -8.64 14.41
N ARG A 429 17.29 -8.01 15.31
CA ARG A 429 16.57 -8.71 16.38
C ARG A 429 15.57 -9.72 15.84
N PHE A 430 14.80 -9.34 14.83
CA PHE A 430 13.77 -10.19 14.26
C PHE A 430 14.29 -11.04 13.08
N ALA A 431 15.53 -11.52 13.18
CA ALA A 431 16.15 -12.43 12.20
C ALA A 431 16.09 -11.92 10.75
N ASN A 432 16.39 -10.62 10.54
CA ASN A 432 16.30 -9.95 9.25
C ASN A 432 14.89 -9.93 8.64
N SER A 433 13.87 -10.02 9.49
CA SER A 433 12.50 -9.71 9.07
C SER A 433 12.23 -8.22 9.25
N LYS A 434 11.33 -7.71 8.41
CA LYS A 434 10.85 -6.30 8.37
C LYS A 434 10.05 -5.88 9.61
N ARG A 435 9.96 -6.77 10.60
CA ARG A 435 9.11 -6.60 11.78
C ARG A 435 9.73 -5.56 12.70
N THR A 436 8.85 -4.83 13.37
CA THR A 436 9.22 -3.82 14.34
C THR A 436 8.76 -4.20 15.73
N ASN A 437 9.23 -3.46 16.72
CA ASN A 437 8.83 -3.63 18.11
C ASN A 437 7.30 -3.54 18.31
N SER A 438 6.57 -2.70 17.56
CA SER A 438 5.11 -2.63 17.66
C SER A 438 4.43 -3.95 17.30
N SER A 439 5.04 -4.73 16.40
CA SER A 439 4.54 -6.03 15.93
C SER A 439 4.93 -7.22 16.80
N MET A 440 5.59 -7.02 17.95
CA MET A 440 6.01 -8.13 18.82
C MET A 440 4.82 -8.97 19.31
N THR A 441 4.99 -10.29 19.29
CA THR A 441 4.07 -11.25 19.89
C THR A 441 4.32 -11.40 21.40
N LEU A 442 3.40 -12.02 22.15
CA LEU A 442 3.59 -12.23 23.59
C LEU A 442 4.87 -13.02 23.95
N PRO A 443 5.23 -14.10 23.22
CA PRO A 443 6.52 -14.78 23.42
C PRO A 443 7.72 -13.84 23.19
N GLU A 444 7.71 -13.07 22.10
CA GLU A 444 8.80 -12.14 21.77
C GLU A 444 8.94 -11.00 22.77
N ILE A 445 7.84 -10.53 23.36
CA ILE A 445 7.90 -9.54 24.45
C ILE A 445 8.68 -10.13 25.63
N LYS A 446 8.41 -11.39 26.01
CA LYS A 446 9.13 -12.04 27.11
C LYS A 446 10.61 -12.22 26.79
N GLU A 447 10.93 -12.50 25.54
CA GLU A 447 12.30 -12.71 25.06
C GLU A 447 13.11 -11.40 24.92
N HIS A 448 12.49 -10.31 24.48
CA HIS A 448 13.22 -9.09 24.11
C HIS A 448 13.04 -7.93 25.10
N CYS A 449 12.04 -8.01 26.00
CA CYS A 449 11.74 -6.99 27.00
C CYS A 449 12.10 -7.47 28.41
N HIS A 450 13.35 -7.85 28.62
CA HIS A 450 13.86 -8.22 29.94
C HIS A 450 13.85 -7.01 30.89
N LEU A 451 13.20 -7.19 32.05
CA LEU A 451 13.07 -6.17 33.10
C LEU A 451 13.77 -6.61 34.39
N GLY A 452 14.49 -5.69 35.02
CA GLY A 452 15.00 -5.85 36.39
C GLY A 452 13.91 -5.67 37.44
N SER A 453 14.30 -5.74 38.71
CA SER A 453 13.38 -5.61 39.86
C SER A 453 12.80 -4.19 39.98
N ALA A 454 13.61 -3.16 39.74
CA ALA A 454 13.20 -1.76 39.79
C ALA A 454 12.18 -1.42 38.69
N GLU A 455 12.45 -1.88 37.46
CA GLU A 455 11.57 -1.71 36.31
C GLU A 455 10.21 -2.38 36.52
N LYS A 456 10.21 -3.61 37.05
CA LYS A 456 8.97 -4.34 37.38
C LYS A 456 8.16 -3.62 38.45
N SER A 457 8.82 -3.06 39.47
CA SER A 457 8.16 -2.31 40.55
C SER A 457 7.47 -1.04 40.02
N LEU A 458 8.17 -0.26 39.19
CA LEU A 458 7.59 0.94 38.57
C LEU A 458 6.37 0.59 37.71
N LEU A 459 6.51 -0.43 36.85
CA LEU A 459 5.44 -0.85 35.95
C LEU A 459 4.24 -1.40 36.72
N ALA A 460 4.44 -2.19 37.78
CA ALA A 460 3.35 -2.67 38.63
C ALA A 460 2.63 -1.53 39.35
N THR A 461 3.36 -0.51 39.78
CA THR A 461 2.79 0.70 40.41
C THR A 461 1.96 1.48 39.39
N ALA A 462 2.46 1.65 38.16
CA ALA A 462 1.75 2.34 37.10
C ALA A 462 0.45 1.62 36.70
N VAL A 463 0.49 0.29 36.55
CA VAL A 463 -0.69 -0.52 36.23
C VAL A 463 -1.79 -0.35 37.28
N LYS A 464 -1.44 -0.36 38.57
CA LYS A 464 -2.41 -0.17 39.67
C LYS A 464 -2.96 1.26 39.74
N ARG A 465 -2.13 2.28 39.52
CA ARG A 465 -2.55 3.70 39.65
C ARG A 465 -3.36 4.20 38.46
N LEU A 466 -3.04 3.73 37.26
CA LEU A 466 -3.65 4.18 36.00
C LEU A 466 -4.71 3.19 35.48
N ASP A 467 -5.05 2.16 36.27
CA ASP A 467 -6.00 1.08 35.91
C ASP A 467 -5.76 0.51 34.50
N LEU A 468 -4.49 0.21 34.20
CA LEU A 468 -4.07 -0.17 32.85
C LEU A 468 -4.55 -1.58 32.50
N SER A 469 -5.13 -1.71 31.31
CA SER A 469 -5.44 -3.03 30.74
C SER A 469 -4.16 -3.84 30.47
N ALA A 470 -4.30 -5.17 30.39
CA ALA A 470 -3.18 -6.05 30.00
C ALA A 470 -2.59 -5.68 28.63
N ARG A 471 -3.41 -5.15 27.71
CA ARG A 471 -2.95 -4.65 26.41
C ARG A 471 -2.08 -3.40 26.57
N ALA A 472 -2.50 -2.45 27.40
CA ALA A 472 -1.73 -1.25 27.70
C ALA A 472 -0.38 -1.60 28.36
N TYR A 473 -0.36 -2.58 29.27
CA TYR A 473 0.89 -3.11 29.86
C TYR A 473 1.89 -3.59 28.79
N HIS A 474 1.45 -4.44 27.86
CA HIS A 474 2.31 -4.95 26.80
C HIS A 474 2.78 -3.87 25.84
N ARG A 475 1.96 -2.84 25.56
CA ARG A 475 2.35 -1.71 24.73
C ARG A 475 3.43 -0.86 25.38
N ILE A 476 3.32 -0.59 26.69
CA ILE A 476 4.37 0.13 27.42
C ILE A 476 5.70 -0.61 27.26
N LEU A 477 5.72 -1.94 27.37
CA LEU A 477 6.94 -2.72 27.14
C LEU A 477 7.50 -2.56 25.72
N LYS A 478 6.65 -2.69 24.70
CA LYS A 478 7.04 -2.50 23.29
C LYS A 478 7.60 -1.10 23.04
N LEU A 479 6.97 -0.08 23.64
CA LEU A 479 7.36 1.32 23.52
C LEU A 479 8.70 1.57 24.23
N SER A 480 8.85 1.10 25.47
CA SER A 480 10.11 1.18 26.22
C SER A 480 11.27 0.46 25.51
N ARG A 481 10.99 -0.65 24.81
CA ARG A 481 11.97 -1.34 23.98
C ARG A 481 12.43 -0.49 22.80
N THR A 482 11.51 0.23 22.15
CA THR A 482 11.85 1.18 21.08
C THR A 482 12.65 2.36 21.59
N ILE A 483 12.30 2.91 22.76
CA ILE A 483 13.07 3.99 23.40
C ILE A 483 14.50 3.50 23.71
N ALA A 484 14.64 2.29 24.27
CA ALA A 484 15.94 1.69 24.51
C ALA A 484 16.76 1.50 23.23
N ASP A 485 16.12 1.17 22.10
CA ASP A 485 16.78 1.02 20.80
C ASP A 485 17.28 2.37 20.25
N LEU A 486 16.50 3.44 20.44
CA LEU A 486 16.90 4.80 20.09
C LEU A 486 18.13 5.26 20.89
N ASP A 487 18.18 4.90 22.16
CA ASP A 487 19.31 5.21 23.06
C ASP A 487 20.50 4.24 22.89
N GLY A 488 20.39 3.25 22.00
CA GLY A 488 21.45 2.25 21.75
C GLY A 488 21.68 1.29 22.92
N ARG A 489 20.71 1.12 23.82
CA ARG A 489 20.82 0.29 25.02
C ARG A 489 20.27 -1.12 24.79
N LYS A 490 21.04 -2.14 25.20
CA LYS A 490 20.62 -3.55 25.10
C LYS A 490 19.45 -3.89 26.02
N ASN A 491 19.38 -3.31 27.22
CA ASN A 491 18.34 -3.59 28.23
C ASN A 491 17.43 -2.37 28.41
N ILE A 492 16.18 -2.64 28.81
CA ILE A 492 15.22 -1.60 29.18
C ILE A 492 15.56 -1.11 30.59
N SER A 493 15.70 0.21 30.76
CA SER A 493 15.92 0.86 32.06
C SER A 493 14.61 1.46 32.60
N VAL A 494 14.64 1.85 33.87
CA VAL A 494 13.55 2.60 34.53
C VAL A 494 13.18 3.88 33.75
N SER A 495 14.16 4.62 33.21
CA SER A 495 13.90 5.86 32.45
C SER A 495 13.08 5.60 31.19
N HIS A 496 13.36 4.53 30.45
CA HIS A 496 12.61 4.18 29.23
C HIS A 496 11.16 3.78 29.55
N ILE A 497 10.91 3.18 30.73
CA ILE A 497 9.55 2.84 31.19
C ILE A 497 8.81 4.09 31.63
N ALA A 498 9.47 4.96 32.39
CA ALA A 498 8.89 6.22 32.83
C ALA A 498 8.46 7.10 31.64
N GLU A 499 9.32 7.22 30.61
CA GLU A 499 8.99 7.95 29.37
C GLU A 499 7.81 7.28 28.63
N ALA A 500 7.81 5.96 28.48
CA ALA A 500 6.71 5.23 27.84
C ALA A 500 5.35 5.42 28.54
N ILE A 501 5.33 5.50 29.88
CA ILE A 501 4.11 5.73 30.66
C ILE A 501 3.54 7.13 30.41
N GLN A 502 4.38 8.14 30.19
CA GLN A 502 3.93 9.52 29.95
C GLN A 502 3.08 9.63 28.67
N TYR A 503 3.31 8.76 27.69
CA TYR A 503 2.56 8.72 26.43
C TYR A 503 1.19 8.04 26.54
N ARG A 504 0.62 7.85 27.74
CA ARG A 504 -0.67 7.18 27.99
C ARG A 504 -1.72 8.06 28.69
N GLY A 505 -1.69 9.37 28.46
CA GLY A 505 -2.43 10.36 29.26
C GLY A 505 -3.89 10.71 28.89
N LEU A 506 -4.51 10.05 27.89
CA LEU A 506 -5.87 10.38 27.40
C LEU A 506 -6.96 9.40 27.83
#